data_AF-A0A6N2KKY4-F1
#
_entry.id   AF-A0A6N2KKY4-F1
#
_cell.length_a   1.000
_cell.length_b   1.000
_cell.length_c   1.000
_cell.angle_alpha   90.00
_cell.angle_beta   90.00
_cell.angle_gamma   90.00
#
_symmetry.space_group_name_H-M   'P 1'
#
loop_
_entity.id
_entity.type
_entity.pdbx_description
1 polymer ?
#
loop_
_entity_poly.entity_id
_entity_poly.type
_entity_poly.pdbx_seq_one_letter_code
_entity_poly.pdbx_strand_id
1 'polypeptide(L)'
;MQSIVSLVVTTAKILVEDIPREYNGKRKEKMEKVKASKQISSHQKNLPRLCILAREISELAFNEKAIFSPILKRWHPLAAGVAVVTLHSCYGNELRQFISSISELTPDAIEVLRAADKLEKDIVQIAVEDAVDSDDGGKSIIQEMPPYEAEAVIANLVKSWIKTRVDRLSEWVDRNLQQEVWNPRANKEQFAPSAVEVLRSVDETLEAFFLLPIPMHAVLLPDLVTGLDRCLQSYILKAKSGCGAQNTFIPAIPALTRCTAGSKFSVFKKERSQITQRRKSQVGTVNGDSSHGIPQLCVRINTLQYIRTQLEVLEKRTVIQLRNSNAANANHFADGTGKKFEMSRSAFVEGIQLLCEATAYKVVFHDLSHVLWDGLYVGEVSSSRIEPFLQELEHYLEIISSTVHDRARTRVITDVMKASFDGFLMVLLAGGPARAFTPQDSEIIEEDFKSLTDMFWSNGDGLPTDLIDKCSTTVKDVLSLLHLDSVSLVERFKSLLLESHGTSAKSRFPMPPTTGQWNSTEPNTVLRVLCYRSDETAAKFLKKAYNLPKKL
;
A
#
# COMPACT_ATOMS: atom_id res chain seq x y z
N MET A 1 -58.75 32.37 -28.93
CA MET A 1 -59.08 31.82 -30.28
C MET A 1 -58.58 32.68 -31.43
N GLN A 2 -58.77 34.01 -31.44
CA GLN A 2 -58.26 34.90 -32.51
C GLN A 2 -56.75 34.80 -32.75
N SER A 3 -55.93 34.65 -31.70
CA SER A 3 -54.47 34.51 -31.82
C SER A 3 -54.03 33.19 -32.47
N ILE A 4 -54.78 32.09 -32.24
CA ILE A 4 -54.51 30.78 -32.84
C ILE A 4 -54.92 30.78 -34.31
N VAL A 5 -56.06 31.40 -34.64
CA VAL A 5 -56.53 31.54 -36.03
C VAL A 5 -55.57 32.41 -36.85
N SER A 6 -55.06 33.50 -36.28
CA SER A 6 -54.04 34.34 -36.92
C SER A 6 -52.73 33.57 -37.16
N LEU A 7 -52.28 32.78 -36.17
CA LEU A 7 -51.12 31.92 -36.32
C LEU A 7 -51.32 30.91 -37.46
N VAL A 8 -52.44 30.18 -37.44
CA VAL A 8 -52.78 29.16 -38.44
C VAL A 8 -52.90 29.75 -39.85
N VAL A 9 -53.50 30.93 -40.00
CA VAL A 9 -53.60 31.64 -41.28
C VAL A 9 -52.22 32.07 -41.77
N THR A 10 -51.36 32.56 -40.87
CA THR A 10 -49.99 32.99 -41.22
C THR A 10 -49.12 31.78 -41.60
N THR A 11 -49.20 30.67 -40.85
CA THR A 11 -48.48 29.42 -41.19
C THR A 11 -48.97 28.84 -42.51
N ALA A 12 -50.28 28.84 -42.76
CA ALA A 12 -50.86 28.37 -44.01
C ALA A 12 -50.43 29.23 -45.21
N LYS A 13 -50.31 30.55 -45.01
CA LYS A 13 -49.86 31.47 -46.05
C LYS A 13 -48.38 31.24 -46.42
N ILE A 14 -47.51 31.08 -45.42
CA ILE A 14 -46.08 30.73 -45.61
C ILE A 14 -45.94 29.39 -46.36
N LEU A 15 -46.74 28.38 -46.00
CA LEU A 15 -46.70 27.06 -46.64
C LEU A 15 -47.22 27.05 -48.09
N VAL A 16 -48.10 27.98 -48.47
CA VAL A 16 -48.76 28.02 -49.78
C VAL A 16 -48.08 28.98 -50.76
N GLU A 17 -47.57 30.12 -50.29
CA GLU A 17 -46.99 31.17 -51.13
C GLU A 17 -45.48 30.96 -51.37
N ASP A 18 -44.73 30.44 -50.38
CA ASP A 18 -43.27 30.43 -50.42
C ASP A 18 -42.63 29.04 -50.62
N ILE A 19 -43.40 27.95 -50.54
CA ILE A 19 -42.91 26.58 -50.83
C ILE A 19 -43.37 26.18 -52.25
N PRO A 20 -42.47 26.09 -53.26
CA PRO A 20 -42.86 25.84 -54.65
C PRO A 20 -43.63 24.52 -54.84
N ARG A 21 -44.59 24.45 -55.79
CA ARG A 21 -45.36 23.22 -56.07
C ARG A 21 -44.50 22.02 -56.54
N GLU A 22 -43.31 22.26 -57.10
CA GLU A 22 -42.30 21.21 -57.37
C GLU A 22 -41.84 20.45 -56.11
N TYR A 23 -42.02 21.05 -54.93
CA TYR A 23 -41.66 20.45 -53.65
C TYR A 23 -42.61 19.32 -53.23
N ASN A 24 -43.86 19.33 -53.66
CA ASN A 24 -44.81 18.26 -53.37
C ASN A 24 -44.44 16.93 -54.07
N GLY A 25 -43.71 16.99 -55.20
CA GLY A 25 -43.14 15.83 -55.88
C GLY A 25 -41.99 15.21 -55.09
N LYS A 26 -40.99 16.02 -54.69
CA LYS A 26 -39.84 15.59 -53.87
C LYS A 26 -40.26 15.15 -52.45
N ARG A 27 -41.34 15.72 -51.90
CA ARG A 27 -41.94 15.30 -50.62
C ARG A 27 -42.53 13.90 -50.70
N LYS A 28 -43.22 13.55 -51.79
CA LYS A 28 -43.71 12.17 -52.04
C LYS A 28 -42.55 11.20 -52.19
N GLU A 29 -41.53 11.57 -52.96
CA GLU A 29 -40.35 10.73 -53.21
C GLU A 29 -39.48 10.52 -51.95
N LYS A 30 -39.33 11.55 -51.09
CA LYS A 30 -38.68 11.42 -49.77
C LYS A 30 -39.54 10.68 -48.74
N MET A 31 -40.88 10.87 -48.72
CA MET A 31 -41.77 10.06 -47.88
C MET A 31 -41.75 8.59 -48.28
N GLU A 32 -41.62 8.29 -49.57
CA GLU A 32 -41.40 6.93 -50.05
C GLU A 32 -40.01 6.40 -49.69
N LYS A 33 -38.94 7.22 -49.76
CA LYS A 33 -37.61 6.82 -49.24
C LYS A 33 -37.58 6.61 -47.72
N VAL A 34 -38.32 7.39 -46.94
CA VAL A 34 -38.49 7.20 -45.48
C VAL A 34 -39.37 5.97 -45.16
N LYS A 35 -40.32 5.63 -46.04
CA LYS A 35 -41.07 4.37 -45.96
C LYS A 35 -40.27 3.17 -46.48
N ALA A 36 -39.33 3.37 -47.39
CA ALA A 36 -38.43 2.35 -47.90
C ALA A 36 -37.23 2.12 -46.98
N SER A 37 -36.75 3.15 -46.26
CA SER A 37 -35.76 2.98 -45.18
C SER A 37 -36.33 2.28 -43.94
N LYS A 38 -37.67 2.25 -43.80
CA LYS A 38 -38.37 1.34 -42.87
C LYS A 38 -38.29 -0.14 -43.30
N GLN A 39 -37.84 -0.46 -44.53
CA GLN A 39 -37.35 -1.80 -44.85
C GLN A 39 -35.89 -1.92 -44.40
N ILE A 40 -35.79 -2.20 -43.10
CA ILE A 40 -34.60 -2.37 -42.26
C ILE A 40 -33.47 -3.11 -42.98
N SER A 41 -32.34 -2.44 -43.20
CA SER A 41 -31.07 -3.11 -43.52
C SER A 41 -30.64 -3.97 -42.33
N SER A 42 -30.12 -5.18 -42.56
CA SER A 42 -29.91 -6.16 -41.47
C SER A 42 -28.92 -5.71 -40.38
N HIS A 43 -28.19 -4.60 -40.58
CA HIS A 43 -27.31 -3.99 -39.59
C HIS A 43 -27.99 -3.05 -38.59
N GLN A 44 -29.23 -2.61 -38.83
CA GLN A 44 -29.95 -1.69 -37.92
C GLN A 44 -30.76 -2.38 -36.81
N LYS A 45 -30.86 -3.72 -36.83
CA LYS A 45 -31.71 -4.48 -35.87
C LYS A 45 -31.18 -4.52 -34.44
N ASN A 46 -29.91 -4.17 -34.22
CA ASN A 46 -29.24 -4.35 -32.92
C ASN A 46 -28.92 -3.04 -32.19
N LEU A 47 -29.26 -1.87 -32.74
CA LEU A 47 -28.96 -0.58 -32.11
C LEU A 47 -30.09 -0.15 -31.15
N PRO A 48 -29.77 0.43 -29.99
CA PRO A 48 -30.78 1.00 -29.10
C PRO A 48 -31.66 2.02 -29.82
N ARG A 49 -32.97 2.03 -29.50
CA ARG A 49 -33.95 2.90 -30.17
C ARG A 49 -33.59 4.38 -30.14
N LEU A 50 -32.99 4.85 -29.05
CA LEU A 50 -32.55 6.23 -28.92
C LEU A 50 -31.34 6.57 -29.81
N CYS A 51 -30.46 5.62 -30.11
CA CYS A 51 -29.40 5.83 -31.10
C CYS A 51 -29.98 6.04 -32.51
N ILE A 52 -31.02 5.27 -32.85
CA ILE A 52 -31.73 5.42 -34.13
C ILE A 52 -32.43 6.79 -34.18
N LEU A 53 -33.13 7.15 -33.11
CA LEU A 53 -33.80 8.44 -32.98
C LEU A 53 -32.80 9.60 -33.11
N ALA A 54 -31.66 9.52 -32.44
CA ALA A 54 -30.62 10.55 -32.51
C ALA A 54 -30.12 10.75 -33.95
N ARG A 55 -29.88 9.66 -34.67
CA ARG A 55 -29.48 9.72 -36.09
C ARG A 55 -30.58 10.32 -36.97
N GLU A 56 -31.82 9.89 -36.80
CA GLU A 56 -32.96 10.41 -37.58
C GLU A 56 -33.20 11.91 -37.32
N ILE A 57 -33.01 12.37 -36.08
CA ILE A 57 -33.12 13.78 -35.72
C ILE A 57 -31.96 14.60 -36.32
N SER A 58 -30.72 14.08 -36.29
CA SER A 58 -29.58 14.73 -36.95
C SER A 58 -29.83 14.87 -38.46
N GLU A 59 -30.27 13.80 -39.13
CA GLU A 59 -30.64 13.84 -40.55
C GLU A 59 -31.79 14.82 -40.83
N LEU A 60 -32.80 14.88 -39.96
CA LEU A 60 -33.90 15.84 -40.07
C LEU A 60 -33.40 17.28 -39.93
N ALA A 61 -32.51 17.56 -38.97
CA ALA A 61 -31.93 18.88 -38.73
C ALA A 61 -31.13 19.38 -39.95
N PHE A 62 -30.28 18.51 -40.53
CA PHE A 62 -29.54 18.86 -41.75
C PHE A 62 -30.46 19.09 -42.95
N ASN A 63 -31.51 18.28 -43.12
CA ASN A 63 -32.49 18.49 -44.17
C ASN A 63 -33.25 19.81 -43.97
N GLU A 64 -33.69 20.11 -42.74
CA GLU A 64 -34.38 21.35 -42.40
C GLU A 64 -33.55 22.58 -42.76
N LYS A 65 -32.29 22.59 -42.30
CA LYS A 65 -31.31 23.63 -42.59
C LYS A 65 -31.09 23.83 -44.09
N ALA A 66 -30.95 22.75 -44.85
CA ALA A 66 -30.62 22.83 -46.28
C ALA A 66 -31.81 23.26 -47.15
N ILE A 67 -33.03 22.95 -46.71
CA ILE A 67 -34.23 23.04 -47.54
C ILE A 67 -35.12 24.19 -47.14
N PHE A 68 -35.53 24.21 -45.87
CA PHE A 68 -36.63 25.05 -45.41
C PHE A 68 -36.09 26.33 -44.81
N SER A 69 -34.98 26.28 -44.07
CA SER A 69 -34.38 27.47 -43.46
C SER A 69 -34.06 28.59 -44.46
N PRO A 70 -33.54 28.36 -45.69
CA PRO A 70 -33.30 29.43 -46.66
C PRO A 70 -34.58 30.15 -47.11
N ILE A 71 -35.70 29.44 -47.14
CA ILE A 71 -37.02 30.00 -47.48
C ILE A 71 -37.54 30.82 -46.29
N LEU A 72 -37.45 30.24 -45.09
CA LEU A 72 -37.96 30.81 -43.85
C LEU A 72 -37.12 31.96 -43.31
N LYS A 73 -35.87 32.14 -43.75
CA LYS A 73 -35.01 33.27 -43.38
C LYS A 73 -35.61 34.63 -43.68
N ARG A 74 -36.52 34.71 -44.65
CA ARG A 74 -37.30 35.92 -44.97
C ARG A 74 -38.25 36.34 -43.84
N TRP A 75 -38.67 35.38 -43.02
CA TRP A 75 -39.65 35.53 -41.97
C TRP A 75 -39.02 35.53 -40.57
N HIS A 76 -37.94 34.77 -40.39
CA HIS A 76 -37.17 34.73 -39.15
C HIS A 76 -35.67 34.61 -39.45
N PRO A 77 -34.82 35.55 -38.99
CA PRO A 77 -33.40 35.55 -39.33
C PRO A 77 -32.67 34.28 -38.87
N LEU A 78 -33.13 33.66 -37.77
CA LEU A 78 -32.58 32.42 -37.18
C LEU A 78 -33.49 31.20 -37.41
N ALA A 79 -34.01 31.04 -38.63
CA ALA A 79 -34.99 29.99 -38.92
C ALA A 79 -34.46 28.56 -38.66
N ALA A 80 -33.18 28.27 -38.95
CA ALA A 80 -32.61 26.96 -38.65
C ALA A 80 -32.38 26.79 -37.15
N GLY A 81 -31.94 27.85 -36.46
CA GLY A 81 -31.76 27.88 -35.01
C GLY A 81 -33.04 27.48 -34.25
N VAL A 82 -34.17 28.10 -34.59
CA VAL A 82 -35.48 27.79 -33.96
C VAL A 82 -35.90 26.33 -34.19
N ALA A 83 -35.67 25.81 -35.40
CA ALA A 83 -36.02 24.43 -35.71
C ALA A 83 -35.17 23.43 -34.90
N VAL A 84 -33.86 23.65 -34.81
CA VAL A 84 -32.98 22.75 -34.07
C VAL A 84 -33.15 22.83 -32.56
N VAL A 85 -33.56 23.97 -31.99
CA VAL A 85 -33.99 24.09 -30.58
C VAL A 85 -35.16 23.15 -30.29
N THR A 86 -36.14 23.10 -31.19
CA THR A 86 -37.32 22.23 -31.04
C THR A 86 -36.90 20.76 -31.09
N LEU A 87 -36.07 20.39 -32.07
CA LEU A 87 -35.53 19.03 -32.20
C LEU A 87 -34.68 18.61 -30.99
N HIS A 88 -33.86 19.52 -30.49
CA HIS A 88 -33.05 19.33 -29.30
C HIS A 88 -33.91 19.05 -28.06
N SER A 89 -34.96 19.84 -27.83
CA SER A 89 -35.88 19.66 -26.71
C SER A 89 -36.63 18.33 -26.78
N CYS A 90 -37.11 17.93 -27.96
CA CYS A 90 -37.79 16.65 -28.17
C CYS A 90 -36.89 15.45 -27.80
N TYR A 91 -35.65 15.41 -28.32
CA TYR A 91 -34.72 14.34 -27.98
C TYR A 91 -34.31 14.38 -26.51
N GLY A 92 -34.05 15.57 -25.97
CA GLY A 92 -33.61 15.76 -24.59
C GLY A 92 -34.62 15.23 -23.56
N ASN A 93 -35.92 15.31 -23.83
CA ASN A 93 -36.95 14.75 -22.96
C ASN A 93 -36.90 13.22 -22.91
N GLU A 94 -36.73 12.56 -24.06
CA GLU A 94 -36.60 11.10 -24.15
C GLU A 94 -35.27 10.62 -23.52
N LEU A 95 -34.18 11.34 -23.80
CA LEU A 95 -32.87 11.06 -23.21
C LEU A 95 -32.91 11.16 -21.68
N ARG A 96 -33.59 12.17 -21.12
CA ARG A 96 -33.71 12.34 -19.67
C ARG A 96 -34.43 11.17 -19.01
N GLN A 97 -35.49 10.65 -19.62
CA GLN A 97 -36.20 9.46 -19.14
C GLN A 97 -35.32 8.20 -19.21
N PHE A 98 -34.50 8.09 -20.24
CA PHE A 98 -33.54 7.01 -20.34
C PHE A 98 -32.47 7.10 -19.25
N ILE A 99 -31.88 8.28 -19.04
CA ILE A 99 -30.84 8.50 -18.01
C ILE A 99 -31.38 8.19 -16.60
N SER A 100 -32.64 8.53 -16.30
CA SER A 100 -33.21 8.19 -14.99
C SER A 100 -33.50 6.70 -14.80
N SER A 101 -33.55 5.92 -15.89
CA SER A 101 -33.81 4.47 -15.86
C SER A 101 -32.54 3.62 -15.75
N ILE A 102 -31.36 4.18 -16.05
CA ILE A 102 -30.09 3.44 -16.03
C ILE A 102 -29.42 3.52 -14.66
N SER A 103 -29.07 2.36 -14.09
CA SER A 103 -28.34 2.26 -12.81
C SER A 103 -26.92 1.72 -12.96
N GLU A 104 -26.61 1.10 -14.09
CA GLU A 104 -25.34 0.40 -14.34
C GLU A 104 -24.76 0.75 -15.72
N LEU A 105 -23.43 0.63 -15.82
CA LEU A 105 -22.72 0.83 -17.08
C LEU A 105 -22.96 -0.37 -18.01
N THR A 106 -23.72 -0.16 -19.08
CA THR A 106 -23.97 -1.15 -20.13
C THR A 106 -23.47 -0.66 -21.49
N PRO A 107 -23.11 -1.55 -22.43
CA PRO A 107 -22.71 -1.15 -23.79
C PRO A 107 -23.79 -0.27 -24.46
N ASP A 108 -25.06 -0.67 -24.36
CA ASP A 108 -26.20 0.07 -24.90
C ASP A 108 -26.32 1.49 -24.32
N ALA A 109 -26.11 1.64 -23.01
CA ALA A 109 -26.13 2.96 -22.38
C ALA A 109 -24.99 3.86 -22.88
N ILE A 110 -23.79 3.32 -23.05
CA ILE A 110 -22.65 4.09 -23.60
C ILE A 110 -22.95 4.49 -25.05
N GLU A 111 -23.50 3.59 -25.87
CA GLU A 111 -23.86 3.90 -27.26
C GLU A 111 -24.91 5.01 -27.35
N VAL A 112 -25.98 4.95 -26.53
CA VAL A 112 -27.02 5.99 -26.50
C VAL A 112 -26.44 7.33 -26.09
N LEU A 113 -25.62 7.38 -25.04
CA LEU A 113 -25.01 8.62 -24.57
C LEU A 113 -24.01 9.19 -25.57
N ARG A 114 -23.26 8.36 -26.29
CA ARG A 114 -22.38 8.82 -27.39
C ARG A 114 -23.17 9.33 -28.58
N ALA A 115 -24.29 8.69 -28.93
CA ALA A 115 -25.18 9.16 -29.98
C ALA A 115 -25.82 10.51 -29.61
N ALA A 116 -26.19 10.69 -28.33
CA ALA A 116 -26.70 11.94 -27.80
C ALA A 116 -25.66 13.07 -27.87
N ASP A 117 -24.43 12.83 -27.40
CA ASP A 117 -23.32 13.79 -27.48
C ASP A 117 -23.03 14.21 -28.93
N LYS A 118 -23.04 13.25 -29.87
CA LYS A 118 -22.87 13.56 -31.28
C LYS A 118 -24.03 14.41 -31.82
N LEU A 119 -25.27 14.05 -31.52
CA LEU A 119 -26.44 14.81 -31.96
C LEU A 119 -26.40 16.25 -31.44
N GLU A 120 -26.04 16.44 -30.18
CA GLU A 120 -25.88 17.77 -29.59
C GLU A 120 -24.87 18.59 -30.37
N LYS A 121 -23.69 18.04 -30.66
CA LYS A 121 -22.65 18.71 -31.46
C LYS A 121 -23.16 19.10 -32.85
N ASP A 122 -23.87 18.19 -33.53
CA ASP A 122 -24.46 18.45 -34.86
C ASP A 122 -25.48 19.60 -34.80
N ILE A 123 -26.40 19.57 -33.82
CA ILE A 123 -27.45 20.60 -33.66
C ILE A 123 -26.87 21.95 -33.25
N VAL A 124 -25.94 21.97 -32.29
CA VAL A 124 -25.27 23.20 -31.84
C VAL A 124 -24.50 23.83 -33.00
N GLN A 125 -23.81 23.02 -33.81
CA GLN A 125 -23.14 23.52 -35.01
C GLN A 125 -24.13 24.19 -35.98
N ILE A 126 -25.31 23.59 -36.21
CA ILE A 126 -26.34 24.20 -37.06
C ILE A 126 -26.81 25.55 -36.49
N ALA A 127 -27.06 25.63 -35.18
CA ALA A 127 -27.48 26.86 -34.52
C ALA A 127 -26.43 27.97 -34.60
N VAL A 128 -25.16 27.63 -34.37
CA VAL A 128 -24.03 28.58 -34.47
C VAL A 128 -23.87 29.11 -35.89
N GLU A 129 -23.94 28.22 -36.88
CA GLU A 129 -23.83 28.62 -38.29
C GLU A 129 -25.00 29.50 -38.76
N ASP A 130 -26.20 29.31 -38.19
CA ASP A 130 -27.36 30.13 -38.52
C ASP A 130 -27.30 31.54 -37.93
N ALA A 131 -26.57 31.70 -36.81
CA ALA A 131 -26.49 32.93 -36.05
C ALA A 131 -25.27 33.82 -36.35
N VAL A 132 -24.49 33.50 -37.39
CA VAL A 132 -23.29 34.26 -37.80
C VAL A 132 -23.60 35.74 -38.04
N ASP A 133 -24.78 36.04 -38.61
CA ASP A 133 -25.22 37.40 -38.95
C ASP A 133 -26.17 38.01 -37.90
N SER A 134 -26.27 37.41 -36.70
CA SER A 134 -27.17 37.86 -35.62
C SER A 134 -26.52 38.91 -34.72
N ASP A 135 -27.30 39.93 -34.31
CA ASP A 135 -26.86 40.98 -33.37
C ASP A 135 -26.41 40.44 -32.00
N ASP A 136 -27.00 39.32 -31.56
CA ASP A 136 -26.68 38.66 -30.29
C ASP A 136 -25.64 37.52 -30.44
N GLY A 137 -25.15 37.27 -31.66
CA GLY A 137 -24.25 36.16 -31.98
C GLY A 137 -24.81 34.77 -31.64
N GLY A 138 -26.14 34.61 -31.63
CA GLY A 138 -26.81 33.33 -31.36
C GLY A 138 -26.97 32.99 -29.88
N LYS A 139 -26.65 33.91 -28.96
CA LYS A 139 -26.73 33.68 -27.51
C LYS A 139 -28.13 33.26 -27.05
N SER A 140 -29.18 33.89 -27.57
CA SER A 140 -30.57 33.55 -27.23
C SER A 140 -30.92 32.11 -27.59
N ILE A 141 -30.57 31.68 -28.82
CA ILE A 141 -30.83 30.32 -29.31
C ILE A 141 -30.03 29.27 -28.51
N ILE A 142 -28.76 29.53 -28.22
CA ILE A 142 -27.93 28.59 -27.46
C ILE A 142 -28.43 28.44 -26.01
N GLN A 143 -28.97 29.51 -25.40
CA GLN A 143 -29.57 29.43 -24.06
C GLN A 143 -30.79 28.51 -24.00
N GLU A 144 -31.51 28.33 -25.11
CA GLU A 144 -32.66 27.41 -25.20
C GLU A 144 -32.24 25.94 -25.42
N MET A 145 -30.96 25.68 -25.67
CA MET A 145 -30.39 24.33 -25.82
C MET A 145 -29.41 24.02 -24.68
N PRO A 146 -29.90 23.77 -23.45
CA PRO A 146 -29.03 23.34 -22.36
C PRO A 146 -28.39 22.00 -22.71
N PRO A 147 -27.10 21.78 -22.39
CA PRO A 147 -26.42 20.55 -22.76
C PRO A 147 -27.07 19.33 -22.12
N TYR A 148 -27.04 18.22 -22.84
CA TYR A 148 -27.46 16.89 -22.42
C TYR A 148 -26.55 16.28 -21.35
N GLU A 149 -25.34 16.82 -21.18
CA GLU A 149 -24.34 16.35 -20.21
C GLU A 149 -23.99 14.86 -20.36
N ALA A 150 -24.09 14.32 -21.57
CA ALA A 150 -23.92 12.89 -21.84
C ALA A 150 -22.54 12.37 -21.38
N GLU A 151 -21.47 13.14 -21.57
CA GLU A 151 -20.14 12.79 -21.07
C GLU A 151 -20.08 12.72 -19.54
N ALA A 152 -20.75 13.63 -18.83
CA ALA A 152 -20.81 13.62 -17.36
C ALA A 152 -21.59 12.40 -16.84
N VAL A 153 -22.67 12.02 -17.53
CA VAL A 153 -23.43 10.79 -17.22
C VAL A 153 -22.55 9.55 -17.43
N ILE A 154 -21.83 9.46 -18.55
CA ILE A 154 -20.87 8.37 -18.79
C ILE A 154 -19.82 8.34 -17.67
N ALA A 155 -19.24 9.49 -17.31
CA ALA A 155 -18.24 9.57 -16.24
C ALA A 155 -18.77 9.03 -14.91
N ASN A 156 -20.00 9.38 -14.54
CA ASN A 156 -20.62 8.91 -13.30
C ASN A 156 -20.91 7.39 -13.32
N LEU A 157 -21.38 6.85 -14.46
CA LEU A 157 -21.59 5.41 -14.61
C LEU A 157 -20.26 4.64 -14.53
N VAL A 158 -19.20 5.15 -15.15
CA VAL A 158 -17.88 4.54 -15.08
C VAL A 158 -17.31 4.63 -13.66
N LYS A 159 -17.47 5.74 -12.95
CA LYS A 159 -17.07 5.85 -11.53
C LYS A 159 -17.80 4.84 -10.65
N SER A 160 -19.10 4.64 -10.87
CA SER A 160 -19.88 3.59 -10.19
C SER A 160 -19.39 2.18 -10.51
N TRP A 161 -19.06 1.93 -11.78
CA TRP A 161 -18.44 0.68 -12.23
C TRP A 161 -17.08 0.43 -11.58
N ILE A 162 -16.20 1.44 -11.55
CA ILE A 162 -14.88 1.40 -10.89
C ILE A 162 -15.07 1.02 -9.42
N LYS A 163 -15.94 1.74 -8.71
CA LYS A 163 -16.24 1.49 -7.30
C LYS A 163 -16.67 0.04 -7.08
N THR A 164 -17.63 -0.45 -7.87
CA THR A 164 -18.12 -1.83 -7.78
C THR A 164 -17.01 -2.87 -8.01
N ARG A 165 -16.11 -2.63 -8.97
CA ARG A 165 -14.97 -3.52 -9.25
C ARG A 165 -13.96 -3.53 -8.11
N VAL A 166 -13.61 -2.35 -7.59
CA VAL A 166 -12.64 -2.17 -6.49
C VAL A 166 -13.18 -2.77 -5.19
N ASP A 167 -14.45 -2.56 -4.87
CA ASP A 167 -15.10 -3.11 -3.67
C ASP A 167 -15.12 -4.64 -3.73
N ARG A 168 -15.52 -5.23 -4.87
CA ARG A 168 -15.48 -6.69 -5.08
C ARG A 168 -14.08 -7.27 -4.95
N LEU A 169 -13.07 -6.59 -5.51
CA LEU A 169 -11.67 -7.01 -5.37
C LEU A 169 -11.21 -6.95 -3.91
N SER A 170 -11.56 -5.87 -3.20
CA SER A 170 -11.23 -5.72 -1.78
C SER A 170 -11.83 -6.85 -0.94
N GLU A 171 -13.12 -7.13 -1.09
CA GLU A 171 -13.78 -8.24 -0.39
C GLU A 171 -13.17 -9.60 -0.75
N TRP A 172 -12.79 -9.79 -2.01
CA TRP A 172 -12.13 -11.02 -2.44
C TRP A 172 -10.74 -11.16 -1.78
N VAL A 173 -9.92 -10.10 -1.78
CA VAL A 173 -8.62 -10.09 -1.09
C VAL A 173 -8.79 -10.42 0.38
N ASP A 174 -9.81 -9.83 1.02
CA ASP A 174 -10.12 -10.02 2.42
C ASP A 174 -10.42 -11.48 2.76
N ARG A 175 -11.28 -12.12 1.97
CA ARG A 175 -11.65 -13.54 2.17
C ARG A 175 -10.48 -14.49 1.89
N ASN A 176 -9.71 -14.24 0.84
CA ASN A 176 -8.61 -15.13 0.46
C ASN A 176 -7.44 -15.05 1.46
N LEU A 177 -7.08 -13.84 1.91
CA LEU A 177 -6.00 -13.69 2.90
C LEU A 177 -6.35 -14.27 4.27
N GLN A 178 -7.63 -14.37 4.62
CA GLN A 178 -8.06 -15.09 5.83
C GLN A 178 -7.82 -16.60 5.74
N GLN A 179 -7.83 -17.16 4.52
CA GLN A 179 -7.63 -18.59 4.28
C GLN A 179 -6.19 -18.93 3.86
N GLU A 180 -5.34 -17.92 3.66
CA GLU A 180 -3.98 -18.10 3.18
C GLU A 180 -3.09 -18.75 4.25
N VAL A 181 -2.47 -19.87 3.88
CA VAL A 181 -1.66 -20.72 4.78
C VAL A 181 -0.18 -20.34 4.72
N TRP A 182 0.24 -19.57 3.71
CA TRP A 182 1.64 -19.13 3.53
C TRP A 182 2.61 -20.32 3.36
N ASN A 183 2.23 -21.27 2.51
CA ASN A 183 2.97 -22.51 2.30
C ASN A 183 4.26 -22.29 1.48
N PRO A 184 5.47 -22.57 2.02
CA PRO A 184 6.73 -22.40 1.30
C PRO A 184 6.89 -23.34 0.09
N ARG A 185 6.09 -24.42 0.02
CA ARG A 185 6.12 -25.39 -1.08
C ARG A 185 5.11 -25.10 -2.19
N ALA A 186 4.41 -23.97 -2.13
CA ALA A 186 3.35 -23.65 -3.08
C ALA A 186 3.86 -23.47 -4.52
N ASN A 187 5.07 -22.92 -4.71
CA ASN A 187 5.70 -22.74 -6.02
C ASN A 187 7.23 -22.62 -5.86
N LYS A 188 7.94 -22.61 -7.00
CA LYS A 188 9.42 -22.58 -7.04
C LYS A 188 10.02 -21.31 -6.42
N GLU A 189 9.32 -20.18 -6.50
CA GLU A 189 9.76 -18.88 -5.96
C GLU A 189 9.24 -18.63 -4.52
N GLN A 190 8.53 -19.61 -3.95
CA GLN A 190 8.11 -19.66 -2.55
C GLN A 190 7.34 -18.42 -2.09
N PHE A 191 6.44 -17.90 -2.93
CA PHE A 191 5.47 -16.86 -2.56
C PHE A 191 4.04 -17.44 -2.46
N ALA A 192 3.11 -16.71 -1.86
CA ALA A 192 1.72 -17.15 -1.69
C ALA A 192 0.92 -17.12 -3.02
N PRO A 193 0.12 -18.15 -3.36
CA PRO A 193 -0.73 -18.15 -4.57
C PRO A 193 -1.65 -16.93 -4.68
N SER A 194 -2.13 -16.40 -3.56
CA SER A 194 -2.95 -15.19 -3.50
C SER A 194 -2.31 -13.98 -4.20
N ALA A 195 -0.97 -13.91 -4.28
CA ALA A 195 -0.27 -12.84 -4.99
C ALA A 195 -0.51 -12.85 -6.50
N VAL A 196 -0.55 -14.05 -7.11
CA VAL A 196 -0.79 -14.19 -8.55
C VAL A 196 -2.23 -13.81 -8.86
N GLU A 197 -3.17 -14.26 -8.04
CA GLU A 197 -4.58 -14.01 -8.24
C GLU A 197 -4.98 -12.55 -8.04
N VAL A 198 -4.40 -11.85 -7.04
CA VAL A 198 -4.64 -10.41 -6.85
C VAL A 198 -4.07 -9.61 -8.02
N LEU A 199 -2.85 -9.91 -8.47
CA LEU A 199 -2.25 -9.25 -9.63
C LEU A 199 -3.04 -9.49 -10.91
N ARG A 200 -3.47 -10.74 -11.14
CA ARG A 200 -4.33 -11.08 -12.27
C ARG A 200 -5.64 -10.29 -12.24
N SER A 201 -6.26 -10.16 -11.07
CA SER A 201 -7.53 -9.45 -10.92
C SER A 201 -7.37 -7.93 -11.10
N VAL A 202 -6.26 -7.36 -10.61
CA VAL A 202 -5.87 -5.97 -10.88
C VAL A 202 -5.69 -5.76 -12.39
N ASP A 203 -5.01 -6.69 -13.06
CA ASP A 203 -4.77 -6.63 -14.50
C ASP A 203 -6.05 -6.73 -15.32
N GLU A 204 -6.89 -7.72 -15.05
CA GLU A 204 -8.17 -7.92 -15.71
C GLU A 204 -9.10 -6.70 -15.54
N THR A 205 -9.02 -6.03 -14.38
CA THR A 205 -9.80 -4.80 -14.15
C THR A 205 -9.30 -3.64 -15.00
N LEU A 206 -7.98 -3.50 -15.15
CA LEU A 206 -7.39 -2.48 -16.03
C LEU A 206 -7.69 -2.76 -17.49
N GLU A 207 -7.55 -4.01 -17.95
CA GLU A 207 -7.90 -4.41 -19.30
C GLU A 207 -9.38 -4.15 -19.59
N ALA A 208 -10.28 -4.56 -18.69
CA ALA A 208 -11.70 -4.29 -18.83
C ALA A 208 -12.02 -2.79 -18.89
N PHE A 209 -11.28 -1.95 -18.15
CA PHE A 209 -11.45 -0.50 -18.20
C PHE A 209 -11.06 0.08 -19.57
N PHE A 210 -9.92 -0.32 -20.14
CA PHE A 210 -9.48 0.17 -21.46
C PHE A 210 -10.32 -0.38 -22.63
N LEU A 211 -11.07 -1.47 -22.43
CA LEU A 211 -12.03 -1.98 -23.40
C LEU A 211 -13.35 -1.20 -23.41
N LEU A 212 -13.60 -0.31 -22.43
CA LEU A 212 -14.80 0.51 -22.41
C LEU A 212 -14.80 1.49 -23.60
N PRO A 213 -15.88 1.61 -24.38
CA PRO A 213 -15.92 2.48 -25.55
C PRO A 213 -16.14 3.95 -25.17
N ILE A 214 -15.31 4.52 -24.29
CA ILE A 214 -15.43 5.88 -23.72
C ILE A 214 -14.29 6.81 -24.19
N PRO A 215 -14.55 8.12 -24.34
CA PRO A 215 -13.52 9.09 -24.75
C PRO A 215 -12.61 9.56 -23.60
N MET A 216 -12.99 9.31 -22.35
CA MET A 216 -12.44 9.97 -21.15
C MET A 216 -11.53 9.09 -20.27
N HIS A 217 -10.88 8.06 -20.85
CA HIS A 217 -9.99 7.15 -20.13
C HIS A 217 -8.92 7.89 -19.29
N ALA A 218 -8.29 8.92 -19.85
CA ALA A 218 -7.26 9.69 -19.14
C ALA A 218 -7.75 10.41 -17.88
N VAL A 219 -9.03 10.81 -17.86
CA VAL A 219 -9.64 11.53 -16.74
C VAL A 219 -10.07 10.57 -15.64
N LEU A 220 -10.51 9.36 -16.00
CA LEU A 220 -11.09 8.39 -15.05
C LEU A 220 -10.09 7.32 -14.56
N LEU A 221 -8.98 7.12 -15.29
CA LEU A 221 -7.94 6.19 -14.89
C LEU A 221 -7.33 6.48 -13.50
N PRO A 222 -7.11 7.75 -13.08
CA PRO A 222 -6.67 8.06 -11.72
C PRO A 222 -7.59 7.46 -10.64
N ASP A 223 -8.92 7.57 -10.80
CA ASP A 223 -9.89 7.03 -9.83
C ASP A 223 -9.76 5.51 -9.70
N LEU A 224 -9.59 4.81 -10.83
CA LEU A 224 -9.35 3.36 -10.85
C LEU A 224 -8.02 2.98 -10.19
N VAL A 225 -6.93 3.65 -10.58
CA VAL A 225 -5.60 3.37 -10.02
C VAL A 225 -5.58 3.63 -8.52
N THR A 226 -6.19 4.71 -8.03
CA THR A 226 -6.29 4.99 -6.58
C THR A 226 -7.08 3.90 -5.84
N GLY A 227 -8.17 3.39 -6.44
CA GLY A 227 -8.93 2.27 -5.88
C GLY A 227 -8.10 0.99 -5.78
N LEU A 228 -7.41 0.62 -6.87
CA LEU A 228 -6.54 -0.56 -6.92
C LEU A 228 -5.33 -0.44 -5.97
N ASP A 229 -4.75 0.77 -5.87
CA ASP A 229 -3.66 1.07 -4.94
C ASP A 229 -4.09 0.82 -3.50
N ARG A 230 -5.30 1.27 -3.11
CA ARG A 230 -5.87 0.99 -1.79
C ARG A 230 -6.11 -0.50 -1.56
N CYS A 231 -6.56 -1.26 -2.56
CA CYS A 231 -6.69 -2.72 -2.45
C CYS A 231 -5.34 -3.39 -2.13
N LEU A 232 -4.27 -2.99 -2.84
CA LEU A 232 -2.93 -3.52 -2.60
C LEU A 232 -2.40 -3.13 -1.22
N GLN A 233 -2.70 -1.92 -0.73
CA GLN A 233 -2.37 -1.55 0.65
C GLN A 233 -3.09 -2.42 1.69
N SER A 234 -4.38 -2.70 1.50
CA SER A 234 -5.13 -3.62 2.36
C SER A 234 -4.49 -5.02 2.35
N TYR A 235 -4.08 -5.50 1.17
CA TYR A 235 -3.36 -6.76 1.03
C TYR A 235 -2.08 -6.78 1.88
N ILE A 236 -1.24 -5.73 1.77
CA ILE A 236 0.03 -5.62 2.52
C ILE A 236 -0.25 -5.62 4.03
N LEU A 237 -1.21 -4.81 4.48
CA LEU A 237 -1.57 -4.71 5.90
C LEU A 237 -1.97 -6.08 6.47
N LYS A 238 -2.77 -6.84 5.73
CA LYS A 238 -3.22 -8.18 6.13
C LYS A 238 -2.12 -9.22 6.06
N ALA A 239 -1.26 -9.17 5.04
CA ALA A 239 -0.09 -10.04 4.95
C ALA A 239 0.88 -9.86 6.14
N LYS A 240 0.98 -8.64 6.69
CA LYS A 240 1.77 -8.34 7.90
C LYS A 240 1.07 -8.73 9.20
N SER A 241 -0.25 -8.89 9.19
CA SER A 241 -1.02 -9.13 10.42
C SER A 241 -0.62 -10.45 11.09
N GLY A 242 -0.49 -10.43 12.41
CA GLY A 242 -0.08 -11.61 13.19
C GLY A 242 1.39 -12.03 13.06
N CYS A 243 2.26 -11.22 12.44
CA CYS A 243 3.71 -11.47 12.41
C CYS A 243 4.44 -10.98 13.67
N GLY A 244 3.80 -10.16 14.51
CA GLY A 244 4.45 -9.45 15.62
C GLY A 244 5.24 -8.22 15.16
N ALA A 245 5.81 -7.51 16.12
CA ALA A 245 6.76 -6.42 15.89
C ALA A 245 8.03 -6.68 16.69
N GLN A 246 9.13 -5.98 16.37
CA GLN A 246 10.42 -6.04 17.08
C GLN A 246 10.24 -6.05 18.61
N ASN A 247 9.54 -5.06 19.15
CA ASN A 247 9.34 -4.87 20.59
C ASN A 247 8.42 -5.94 21.23
N THR A 248 7.71 -6.74 20.44
CA THR A 248 6.85 -7.80 20.96
C THR A 248 7.66 -9.03 21.40
N PHE A 249 8.84 -9.25 20.83
CA PHE A 249 9.66 -10.42 21.11
C PHE A 249 10.72 -10.16 22.20
N ILE A 250 11.19 -8.92 22.35
CA ILE A 250 12.26 -8.58 23.29
C ILE A 250 11.74 -8.77 24.74
N PRO A 251 12.48 -9.50 25.61
CA PRO A 251 12.09 -9.70 27.00
C PRO A 251 12.15 -8.39 27.79
N ALA A 252 11.29 -8.29 28.82
CA ALA A 252 11.31 -7.15 29.71
C ALA A 252 12.64 -7.05 30.46
N ILE A 253 13.21 -5.84 30.51
CA ILE A 253 14.47 -5.59 31.20
C ILE A 253 14.30 -5.86 32.70
N PRO A 254 15.07 -6.77 33.32
CA PRO A 254 14.95 -7.08 34.73
C PRO A 254 15.36 -5.91 35.61
N ALA A 255 14.82 -5.88 36.83
CA ALA A 255 15.20 -4.89 37.82
C ALA A 255 16.69 -5.03 38.22
N LEU A 256 17.31 -3.89 38.52
CA LEU A 256 18.74 -3.83 38.80
C LEU A 256 19.07 -4.55 40.12
N THR A 257 19.99 -5.51 40.04
CA THR A 257 20.58 -6.22 41.18
C THR A 257 22.09 -6.03 41.20
N ARG A 258 22.74 -6.33 42.32
CA ARG A 258 24.21 -6.38 42.40
C ARG A 258 24.71 -7.79 42.71
N CYS A 259 25.86 -8.17 42.20
CA CYS A 259 26.48 -9.48 42.47
C CYS A 259 26.86 -9.68 43.95
N THR A 260 26.89 -10.95 44.38
CA THR A 260 27.43 -11.38 45.67
C THR A 260 28.94 -11.54 45.60
N ALA A 261 29.70 -10.57 46.10
CA ALA A 261 31.14 -10.69 46.19
C ALA A 261 31.58 -11.81 47.17
N GLY A 262 32.52 -12.66 46.76
CA GLY A 262 33.31 -13.51 47.66
C GLY A 262 32.90 -14.96 47.84
N SER A 263 31.92 -15.49 47.10
CA SER A 263 31.71 -16.94 47.04
C SER A 263 32.05 -17.42 45.64
N LYS A 264 33.13 -18.22 45.50
CA LYS A 264 33.12 -19.26 44.46
C LYS A 264 31.75 -19.90 44.54
N PHE A 265 31.02 -20.02 43.43
CA PHE A 265 29.68 -20.61 43.41
C PHE A 265 29.73 -21.90 44.23
N SER A 266 29.33 -21.82 45.50
CA SER A 266 29.16 -22.99 46.35
C SER A 266 27.99 -23.64 45.67
N VAL A 267 28.30 -24.72 44.94
CA VAL A 267 27.40 -25.72 44.38
C VAL A 267 25.99 -25.27 44.67
N PHE A 268 25.36 -24.61 43.69
CA PHE A 268 23.91 -24.41 43.74
C PHE A 268 23.38 -25.73 44.24
N LYS A 269 22.90 -25.74 45.50
CA LYS A 269 22.17 -26.88 46.01
C LYS A 269 21.19 -27.12 44.88
N LYS A 270 21.25 -28.32 44.35
CA LYS A 270 20.31 -28.88 43.39
C LYS A 270 18.97 -28.89 44.11
N GLU A 271 18.43 -27.71 44.37
CA GLU A 271 17.04 -27.48 44.58
C GLU A 271 16.51 -27.84 43.21
N ARG A 272 16.12 -29.12 43.10
CA ARG A 272 15.31 -29.61 42.01
C ARG A 272 14.10 -28.69 41.99
N SER A 273 14.21 -27.58 41.27
CA SER A 273 13.08 -26.95 40.66
C SER A 273 12.48 -28.06 39.83
N GLN A 274 11.34 -28.58 40.27
CA GLN A 274 10.43 -29.32 39.43
C GLN A 274 10.04 -28.41 38.26
N ILE A 275 10.92 -28.28 37.27
CA ILE A 275 10.64 -27.68 35.98
C ILE A 275 10.82 -28.81 34.96
N THR A 276 10.09 -29.89 35.22
CA THR A 276 9.53 -30.76 34.19
C THR A 276 8.04 -30.49 34.13
N GLN A 277 7.69 -29.22 34.06
CA GLN A 277 6.42 -28.81 33.46
C GLN A 277 6.76 -27.68 32.53
N ARG A 278 6.49 -27.91 31.25
CA ARG A 278 6.12 -26.87 30.29
C ARG A 278 5.34 -25.78 31.03
N ARG A 279 5.99 -24.72 31.48
CA ARG A 279 5.30 -23.47 31.78
C ARG A 279 4.94 -22.91 30.41
N LYS A 280 3.81 -23.40 29.89
CA LYS A 280 2.95 -22.56 29.08
C LYS A 280 2.83 -21.24 29.83
N SER A 281 3.25 -20.17 29.20
CA SER A 281 2.99 -18.80 29.63
C SER A 281 1.49 -18.65 29.89
N GLN A 282 1.08 -18.77 31.14
CA GLN A 282 -0.23 -18.31 31.56
C GLN A 282 -0.14 -16.81 31.85
N VAL A 283 -0.19 -16.03 30.77
CA VAL A 283 -0.97 -14.80 30.76
C VAL A 283 -2.18 -15.12 29.90
N GLY A 284 -3.34 -15.25 30.54
CA GLY A 284 -4.60 -15.49 29.87
C GLY A 284 -4.96 -14.31 28.98
N THR A 285 -4.65 -14.43 27.69
CA THR A 285 -5.35 -13.72 26.64
C THR A 285 -5.90 -14.80 25.72
N VAL A 286 -7.23 -14.90 25.68
CA VAL A 286 -7.96 -15.75 24.74
C VAL A 286 -7.71 -15.18 23.34
N ASN A 287 -6.70 -15.70 22.66
CA ASN A 287 -6.57 -15.80 21.20
C ASN A 287 -5.39 -16.76 20.93
N GLY A 288 -5.63 -17.78 20.12
CA GLY A 288 -4.80 -18.99 20.03
C GLY A 288 -3.35 -18.78 19.58
N ASP A 289 -2.57 -19.87 19.70
CA ASP A 289 -1.22 -20.10 19.16
C ASP A 289 -1.10 -19.79 17.64
N SER A 290 -1.24 -18.53 17.23
CA SER A 290 -1.10 -18.07 15.85
C SER A 290 0.33 -17.58 15.56
N SER A 291 1.32 -18.31 16.06
CA SER A 291 2.74 -18.02 15.83
C SER A 291 3.15 -18.59 14.47
N HIS A 292 3.09 -17.77 13.41
CA HIS A 292 3.52 -18.17 12.06
C HIS A 292 4.99 -18.62 12.07
N GLY A 293 5.30 -19.84 11.65
CA GLY A 293 6.70 -20.31 11.61
C GLY A 293 7.59 -19.47 10.69
N ILE A 294 8.90 -19.57 10.88
CA ILE A 294 9.89 -18.81 10.09
C ILE A 294 9.72 -19.03 8.57
N PRO A 295 9.46 -20.25 8.05
CA PRO A 295 9.19 -20.43 6.62
C PRO A 295 7.97 -19.65 6.14
N GLN A 296 6.88 -19.58 6.92
CA GLN A 296 5.69 -18.81 6.57
C GLN A 296 5.97 -17.29 6.53
N LEU A 297 6.80 -16.78 7.45
CA LEU A 297 7.23 -15.37 7.43
C LEU A 297 8.08 -15.07 6.18
N CYS A 298 8.97 -15.99 5.81
CA CYS A 298 9.76 -15.89 4.57
C CYS A 298 8.87 -15.86 3.32
N VAL A 299 7.83 -16.69 3.27
CA VAL A 299 6.85 -16.68 2.17
C VAL A 299 6.13 -15.34 2.08
N ARG A 300 5.76 -14.72 3.21
CA ARG A 300 5.17 -13.37 3.22
C ARG A 300 6.12 -12.32 2.65
N ILE A 301 7.40 -12.36 3.03
CA ILE A 301 8.44 -11.48 2.48
C ILE A 301 8.53 -11.65 0.96
N ASN A 302 8.62 -12.89 0.48
CA ASN A 302 8.68 -13.21 -0.95
C ASN A 302 7.43 -12.73 -1.69
N THR A 303 6.26 -12.91 -1.09
CA THR A 303 4.96 -12.47 -1.64
C THR A 303 4.96 -10.95 -1.86
N LEU A 304 5.37 -10.16 -0.88
CA LEU A 304 5.43 -8.70 -1.03
C LEU A 304 6.47 -8.29 -2.08
N GLN A 305 7.62 -8.97 -2.11
CA GLN A 305 8.68 -8.70 -3.08
C GLN A 305 8.26 -9.04 -4.52
N TYR A 306 7.50 -10.12 -4.69
CA TYR A 306 6.94 -10.54 -5.98
C TYR A 306 5.91 -9.53 -6.49
N ILE A 307 4.92 -9.17 -5.66
CA ILE A 307 3.88 -8.20 -6.04
C ILE A 307 4.52 -6.85 -6.40
N ARG A 308 5.47 -6.37 -5.60
CA ARG A 308 6.21 -5.15 -5.90
C ARG A 308 6.89 -5.19 -7.27
N THR A 309 7.51 -6.31 -7.64
CA THR A 309 8.20 -6.44 -8.94
C THR A 309 7.21 -6.47 -10.11
N GLN A 310 6.08 -7.17 -9.95
CA GLN A 310 5.03 -7.24 -10.98
C GLN A 310 4.26 -5.92 -11.14
N LEU A 311 4.11 -5.16 -10.05
CA LEU A 311 3.47 -3.85 -10.08
C LEU A 311 4.22 -2.86 -10.98
N GLU A 312 5.56 -2.89 -10.96
CA GLU A 312 6.39 -2.07 -11.86
C GLU A 312 6.16 -2.41 -13.34
N VAL A 313 5.85 -3.67 -13.67
CA VAL A 313 5.53 -4.11 -15.04
C VAL A 313 4.12 -3.63 -15.43
N LEU A 314 3.16 -3.78 -14.52
CA LEU A 314 1.78 -3.39 -14.72
C LEU A 314 1.61 -1.87 -14.92
N GLU A 315 2.37 -1.06 -14.16
CA GLU A 315 2.44 0.39 -14.35
C GLU A 315 2.90 0.77 -15.76
N LYS A 316 3.97 0.15 -16.25
CA LYS A 316 4.51 0.41 -17.60
C LYS A 316 3.49 0.05 -18.68
N ARG A 317 2.80 -1.08 -18.55
CA ARG A 317 1.74 -1.48 -19.50
C ARG A 317 0.56 -0.51 -19.47
N THR A 318 0.14 -0.07 -18.29
CA THR A 318 -0.95 0.90 -18.13
C THR A 318 -0.64 2.24 -18.81
N VAL A 319 0.62 2.70 -18.73
CA VAL A 319 1.08 3.91 -19.45
C VAL A 319 0.97 3.73 -20.97
N ILE A 320 1.41 2.58 -21.49
CA ILE A 320 1.37 2.28 -22.93
C ILE A 320 -0.09 2.23 -23.44
N GLN A 321 -0.98 1.55 -22.72
CA GLN A 321 -2.41 1.47 -23.07
C GLN A 321 -3.08 2.85 -23.08
N LEU A 322 -2.77 3.71 -22.11
CA LEU A 322 -3.29 5.07 -22.10
C LEU A 322 -2.81 5.88 -23.30
N ARG A 323 -1.52 5.77 -23.67
CA ARG A 323 -0.95 6.47 -24.83
C ARG A 323 -1.63 6.04 -26.14
N ASN A 324 -1.97 4.76 -26.26
CA ASN A 324 -2.66 4.22 -27.43
C ASN A 324 -4.14 4.65 -27.53
N SER A 325 -4.73 5.14 -26.44
CA SER A 325 -6.15 5.53 -26.38
C SER A 325 -6.44 6.94 -26.96
N ASN A 326 -5.48 7.58 -27.64
CA ASN A 326 -5.60 8.89 -28.31
C ASN A 326 -6.17 10.04 -27.43
N ALA A 327 -5.97 9.99 -26.11
CA ALA A 327 -6.42 11.06 -25.23
C ALA A 327 -5.54 12.31 -25.38
N ALA A 328 -6.12 13.46 -25.73
CA ALA A 328 -5.41 14.75 -25.79
C ALA A 328 -4.71 15.13 -24.46
N ASN A 329 -5.17 14.56 -23.34
CA ASN A 329 -4.62 14.74 -21.99
C ASN A 329 -3.66 13.61 -21.55
N ALA A 330 -3.26 12.72 -22.46
CA ALA A 330 -2.32 11.63 -22.15
C ALA A 330 -1.00 12.14 -21.56
N ASN A 331 -0.57 13.35 -21.95
CA ASN A 331 0.70 13.92 -21.50
C ASN A 331 0.76 14.17 -19.98
N HIS A 332 -0.31 14.63 -19.32
CA HIS A 332 -0.26 14.88 -17.87
C HIS A 332 -0.19 13.60 -17.00
N PHE A 333 -0.75 12.49 -17.47
CA PHE A 333 -0.67 11.19 -16.79
C PHE A 333 0.53 10.35 -17.27
N ALA A 334 1.09 10.66 -18.44
CA ALA A 334 2.28 10.02 -19.01
C ALA A 334 3.61 10.69 -18.62
N ASP A 335 3.63 12.00 -18.32
CA ASP A 335 4.81 12.78 -17.89
C ASP A 335 5.29 12.44 -16.46
N GLY A 336 4.78 11.38 -15.84
CA GLY A 336 5.22 10.91 -14.53
C GLY A 336 4.71 11.75 -13.34
N THR A 337 3.96 12.82 -13.57
CA THR A 337 3.35 13.64 -12.50
C THR A 337 2.18 12.93 -11.82
N GLY A 338 1.54 11.97 -12.49
CA GLY A 338 0.58 11.06 -11.90
C GLY A 338 1.30 9.94 -11.14
N LYS A 339 1.52 10.15 -9.85
CA LYS A 339 2.01 9.17 -8.86
C LYS A 339 1.13 7.90 -8.84
N LYS A 340 1.36 6.98 -9.77
CA LYS A 340 0.64 5.69 -9.85
C LYS A 340 1.18 4.76 -8.79
N PHE A 341 0.27 4.15 -8.03
CA PHE A 341 0.60 3.18 -6.99
C PHE A 341 1.68 3.62 -5.98
N GLU A 342 1.88 4.93 -5.78
CA GLU A 342 2.97 5.45 -4.94
C GLU A 342 2.81 4.96 -3.49
N MET A 343 1.55 4.92 -3.03
CA MET A 343 1.23 4.55 -1.67
C MET A 343 1.44 3.05 -1.42
N SER A 344 1.05 2.17 -2.35
CA SER A 344 1.41 0.74 -2.25
C SER A 344 2.90 0.50 -2.44
N ARG A 345 3.59 1.21 -3.32
CA ARG A 345 5.05 1.08 -3.50
C ARG A 345 5.81 1.36 -2.21
N SER A 346 5.50 2.46 -1.54
CA SER A 346 6.06 2.79 -0.23
C SER A 346 5.70 1.71 0.81
N ALA A 347 4.41 1.32 0.86
CA ALA A 347 3.93 0.30 1.78
C ALA A 347 4.57 -1.08 1.56
N PHE A 348 4.95 -1.46 0.33
CA PHE A 348 5.67 -2.71 0.07
C PHE A 348 7.09 -2.65 0.64
N VAL A 349 7.80 -1.53 0.46
CA VAL A 349 9.16 -1.37 1.00
C VAL A 349 9.17 -1.43 2.53
N GLU A 350 8.25 -0.71 3.15
CA GLU A 350 8.04 -0.72 4.60
C GLU A 350 7.52 -2.08 5.09
N GLY A 351 6.61 -2.71 4.36
CA GLY A 351 6.05 -4.01 4.70
C GLY A 351 7.10 -5.11 4.68
N ILE A 352 7.97 -5.13 3.67
CA ILE A 352 9.13 -6.02 3.61
C ILE A 352 10.07 -5.73 4.79
N GLN A 353 10.32 -4.46 5.12
CA GLN A 353 11.17 -4.10 6.25
C GLN A 353 10.69 -4.71 7.55
N LEU A 354 9.44 -4.44 7.89
CA LEU A 354 8.86 -4.85 9.16
C LEU A 354 8.74 -6.37 9.25
N LEU A 355 8.52 -7.07 8.13
CA LEU A 355 8.56 -8.53 8.10
C LEU A 355 9.98 -9.08 8.29
N CYS A 356 11.00 -8.47 7.69
CA CYS A 356 12.40 -8.86 7.91
C CYS A 356 12.77 -8.70 9.40
N GLU A 357 12.46 -7.53 9.99
CA GLU A 357 12.70 -7.23 11.39
C GLU A 357 11.91 -8.19 12.31
N ALA A 358 10.61 -8.38 12.08
CA ALA A 358 9.81 -9.31 12.88
C ALA A 358 10.33 -10.75 12.81
N THR A 359 10.76 -11.20 11.62
CA THR A 359 11.37 -12.53 11.43
C THR A 359 12.65 -12.66 12.24
N ALA A 360 13.54 -11.66 12.15
CA ALA A 360 14.80 -11.65 12.86
C ALA A 360 14.65 -11.70 14.39
N TYR A 361 13.82 -10.81 14.95
CA TYR A 361 13.61 -10.77 16.40
C TYR A 361 12.84 -11.98 16.91
N LYS A 362 11.96 -12.57 16.10
CA LYS A 362 11.34 -13.85 16.45
C LYS A 362 12.37 -14.97 16.52
N VAL A 363 13.24 -15.12 15.51
CA VAL A 363 14.30 -16.13 15.52
C VAL A 363 15.13 -16.00 16.80
N VAL A 364 15.64 -14.80 17.07
CA VAL A 364 16.61 -14.60 18.16
C VAL A 364 15.97 -14.62 19.56
N PHE A 365 14.86 -13.91 19.77
CA PHE A 365 14.28 -13.71 21.11
C PHE A 365 13.14 -14.65 21.47
N HIS A 366 12.54 -15.35 20.50
CA HIS A 366 11.49 -16.33 20.77
C HIS A 366 12.01 -17.75 20.51
N ASP A 367 12.43 -18.04 19.28
CA ASP A 367 12.76 -19.41 18.86
C ASP A 367 14.12 -19.89 19.42
N LEU A 368 15.11 -18.99 19.55
CA LEU A 368 16.43 -19.24 20.15
C LEU A 368 16.55 -18.79 21.61
N SER A 369 15.43 -18.45 22.26
CA SER A 369 15.43 -17.91 23.62
C SER A 369 16.05 -18.88 24.64
N HIS A 370 15.90 -20.19 24.45
CA HIS A 370 16.42 -21.20 25.37
C HIS A 370 17.96 -21.30 25.36
N VAL A 371 18.59 -21.08 24.19
CA VAL A 371 20.07 -21.08 24.08
C VAL A 371 20.66 -19.69 24.32
N LEU A 372 19.95 -18.62 23.95
CA LEU A 372 20.40 -17.25 24.17
C LEU A 372 20.08 -16.75 25.58
N TRP A 373 18.80 -16.61 25.92
CA TRP A 373 18.34 -15.94 27.14
C TRP A 373 18.41 -16.84 28.37
N ASP A 374 18.12 -18.13 28.23
CA ASP A 374 18.19 -19.09 29.35
C ASP A 374 19.53 -19.83 29.41
N GLY A 375 20.35 -19.74 28.37
CA GLY A 375 21.62 -20.48 28.24
C GLY A 375 22.87 -19.61 28.39
N LEU A 376 23.08 -18.64 27.50
CA LEU A 376 24.34 -17.90 27.38
C LEU A 376 24.78 -17.24 28.69
N TYR A 377 25.98 -17.60 29.16
CA TYR A 377 26.64 -17.14 30.39
C TYR A 377 25.90 -17.38 31.70
N VAL A 378 24.87 -18.23 31.71
CA VAL A 378 24.19 -18.62 32.96
C VAL A 378 25.14 -19.47 33.80
N GLY A 379 25.36 -19.07 35.06
CA GLY A 379 26.33 -19.71 35.95
C GLY A 379 27.74 -19.17 35.74
N GLU A 380 28.57 -19.89 34.98
CA GLU A 380 29.96 -19.52 34.68
C GLU A 380 30.17 -19.35 33.17
N VAL A 381 30.83 -18.25 32.77
CA VAL A 381 31.06 -17.84 31.37
C VAL A 381 31.75 -18.95 30.57
N SER A 382 32.76 -19.58 31.15
CA SER A 382 33.52 -20.67 30.51
C SER A 382 32.70 -21.94 30.23
N SER A 383 31.63 -22.17 31.00
CA SER A 383 30.78 -23.37 30.89
C SER A 383 29.57 -23.20 29.98
N SER A 384 29.11 -21.96 29.81
CA SER A 384 27.87 -21.61 29.11
C SER A 384 28.16 -20.62 27.98
N ARG A 385 29.02 -21.02 27.02
CA ARG A 385 29.48 -20.19 25.90
C ARG A 385 28.43 -20.05 24.78
N ILE A 386 28.74 -19.22 23.78
CA ILE A 386 27.84 -18.89 22.65
C ILE A 386 27.60 -20.02 21.66
N GLU A 387 28.45 -21.06 21.66
CA GLU A 387 28.44 -22.13 20.67
C GLU A 387 27.05 -22.77 20.41
N PRO A 388 26.24 -23.13 21.43
CA PRO A 388 24.90 -23.70 21.19
C PRO A 388 23.95 -22.73 20.47
N PHE A 389 24.09 -21.43 20.71
CA PHE A 389 23.31 -20.40 20.01
C PHE A 389 23.75 -20.30 18.55
N LEU A 390 25.05 -20.35 18.25
CA LEU A 390 25.56 -20.29 16.88
C LEU A 390 25.07 -21.49 16.04
N GLN A 391 25.13 -22.70 16.60
CA GLN A 391 24.70 -23.93 15.91
C GLN A 391 23.21 -23.89 15.53
N GLU A 392 22.34 -23.45 16.45
CA GLU A 392 20.91 -23.35 16.14
C GLU A 392 20.60 -22.16 15.21
N LEU A 393 21.34 -21.05 15.35
CA LEU A 393 21.19 -19.88 14.48
C LEU A 393 21.59 -20.20 13.03
N GLU A 394 22.66 -20.98 12.82
CA GLU A 394 23.07 -21.46 11.50
C GLU A 394 21.92 -22.18 10.78
N HIS A 395 21.21 -23.08 11.48
CA HIS A 395 20.05 -23.76 10.92
C HIS A 395 18.93 -22.80 10.47
N TYR A 396 18.67 -21.74 11.22
CA TYR A 396 17.71 -20.71 10.80
C TYR A 396 18.21 -19.88 9.61
N LEU A 397 19.52 -19.59 9.55
CA LEU A 397 20.13 -18.92 8.40
C LEU A 397 20.03 -19.76 7.13
N GLU A 398 20.17 -21.09 7.22
CA GLU A 398 19.94 -22.02 6.11
C GLU A 398 18.47 -22.01 5.63
N ILE A 399 17.51 -22.05 6.57
CA ILE A 399 16.08 -21.95 6.25
C ILE A 399 15.79 -20.63 5.53
N ILE A 400 16.28 -19.50 6.07
CA ILE A 400 16.07 -18.17 5.47
C ILE A 400 16.73 -18.10 4.09
N SER A 401 17.95 -18.62 3.94
CA SER A 401 18.69 -18.56 2.68
C SER A 401 18.05 -19.40 1.59
N SER A 402 17.52 -20.59 1.94
CA SER A 402 16.82 -21.47 1.00
C SER A 402 15.39 -21.03 0.68
N THR A 403 14.77 -20.23 1.56
CA THR A 403 13.37 -19.81 1.40
C THR A 403 13.21 -18.42 0.80
N VAL A 404 14.02 -17.45 1.24
CA VAL A 404 13.87 -16.04 0.85
C VAL A 404 14.54 -15.76 -0.50
N HIS A 405 13.84 -15.02 -1.35
CA HIS A 405 14.33 -14.57 -2.65
C HIS A 405 15.57 -13.65 -2.53
N ASP A 406 16.53 -13.78 -3.45
CA ASP A 406 17.83 -13.08 -3.43
C ASP A 406 17.73 -11.58 -3.12
N ARG A 407 16.79 -10.88 -3.77
CA ARG A 407 16.52 -9.43 -3.58
C ARG A 407 16.19 -9.02 -2.13
N ALA A 408 15.70 -9.92 -1.29
CA ALA A 408 15.35 -9.65 0.11
C ALA A 408 16.27 -10.40 1.10
N ARG A 409 17.01 -11.43 0.66
CA ARG A 409 17.82 -12.30 1.52
C ARG A 409 18.85 -11.54 2.33
N THR A 410 19.69 -10.70 1.69
CA THR A 410 20.72 -9.91 2.38
C THR A 410 20.12 -9.04 3.48
N ARG A 411 18.91 -8.51 3.25
CA ARG A 411 18.21 -7.70 4.24
C ARG A 411 17.79 -8.52 5.46
N VAL A 412 17.14 -9.66 5.25
CA VAL A 412 16.71 -10.54 6.35
C VAL A 412 17.92 -11.00 7.17
N ILE A 413 19.00 -11.43 6.51
CA ILE A 413 20.23 -11.87 7.19
C ILE A 413 20.86 -10.70 7.99
N THR A 414 20.87 -9.50 7.43
CA THR A 414 21.35 -8.29 8.14
C THR A 414 20.51 -8.01 9.39
N ASP A 415 19.18 -8.15 9.31
CA ASP A 415 18.31 -7.90 10.46
C ASP A 415 18.45 -9.03 11.50
N VAL A 416 18.67 -10.29 11.10
CA VAL A 416 19.03 -11.40 12.00
C VAL A 416 20.34 -11.13 12.72
N MET A 417 21.36 -10.62 12.02
CA MET A 417 22.63 -10.21 12.62
C MET A 417 22.42 -9.12 13.67
N LYS A 418 21.70 -8.05 13.34
CA LYS A 418 21.40 -6.98 14.29
C LYS A 418 20.63 -7.49 15.51
N ALA A 419 19.59 -8.31 15.29
CA ALA A 419 18.84 -8.91 16.39
C ALA A 419 19.74 -9.79 17.27
N SER A 420 20.71 -10.50 16.69
CA SER A 420 21.68 -11.33 17.42
C SER A 420 22.63 -10.46 18.26
N PHE A 421 23.08 -9.32 17.73
CA PHE A 421 23.90 -8.35 18.49
C PHE A 421 23.11 -7.72 19.63
N ASP A 422 21.85 -7.36 19.39
CA ASP A 422 20.95 -6.87 20.44
C ASP A 422 20.70 -7.94 21.51
N GLY A 423 20.50 -9.19 21.09
CA GLY A 423 20.36 -10.35 21.97
C GLY A 423 21.59 -10.56 22.85
N PHE A 424 22.78 -10.48 22.25
CA PHE A 424 24.05 -10.55 22.96
C PHE A 424 24.21 -9.41 23.98
N LEU A 425 23.91 -8.17 23.60
CA LEU A 425 23.92 -7.02 24.51
C LEU A 425 22.90 -7.17 25.64
N MET A 426 21.70 -7.67 25.34
CA MET A 426 20.66 -7.94 26.33
C MET A 426 21.13 -8.98 27.35
N VAL A 427 21.84 -10.03 26.93
CA VAL A 427 22.45 -11.01 27.84
C VAL A 427 23.48 -10.35 28.77
N LEU A 428 24.35 -9.47 28.24
CA LEU A 428 25.41 -8.82 29.01
C LEU A 428 24.91 -7.73 29.97
N LEU A 429 23.90 -6.95 29.57
CA LEU A 429 23.46 -5.74 30.29
C LEU A 429 22.10 -5.90 30.97
N ALA A 430 21.35 -6.94 30.63
CA ALA A 430 19.98 -7.15 31.07
C ALA A 430 19.64 -8.64 31.29
N GLY A 431 20.60 -9.56 31.38
CA GLY A 431 20.33 -11.00 31.49
C GLY A 431 19.90 -11.51 32.88
N GLY A 432 19.77 -10.65 33.89
CA GLY A 432 19.29 -11.03 35.22
C GLY A 432 20.33 -11.72 36.12
N PRO A 433 19.97 -12.04 37.38
CA PRO A 433 20.94 -12.34 38.44
C PRO A 433 21.66 -13.68 38.31
N ALA A 434 21.33 -14.50 37.30
CA ALA A 434 22.00 -15.77 37.02
C ALA A 434 23.36 -15.61 36.32
N ARG A 435 23.71 -14.38 35.94
CA ARG A 435 24.93 -14.02 35.22
C ARG A 435 25.79 -13.10 36.07
N ALA A 436 27.09 -13.33 36.05
CA ALA A 436 28.06 -12.46 36.71
C ALA A 436 29.39 -12.55 35.95
N PHE A 437 30.05 -11.42 35.76
CA PHE A 437 31.25 -11.29 34.93
C PHE A 437 32.43 -10.76 35.75
N THR A 438 33.60 -11.32 35.51
CA THR A 438 34.90 -10.83 35.99
C THR A 438 35.65 -10.15 34.85
N PRO A 439 36.71 -9.36 35.13
CA PRO A 439 37.58 -8.83 34.08
C PRO A 439 38.29 -9.92 33.27
N GLN A 440 38.45 -11.14 33.77
CA GLN A 440 39.05 -12.24 33.01
C GLN A 440 38.08 -12.82 31.97
N ASP A 441 36.78 -12.73 32.24
CA ASP A 441 35.75 -13.23 31.32
C ASP A 441 35.63 -12.38 30.06
N SER A 442 36.14 -11.13 30.05
CA SER A 442 36.04 -10.25 28.88
C SER A 442 36.74 -10.80 27.65
N GLU A 443 37.86 -11.53 27.81
CA GLU A 443 38.57 -12.19 26.71
C GLU A 443 37.71 -13.28 26.07
N ILE A 444 37.03 -14.10 26.89
CA ILE A 444 36.14 -15.17 26.41
C ILE A 444 34.92 -14.58 25.71
N ILE A 445 34.33 -13.51 26.26
CA ILE A 445 33.17 -12.83 25.69
C ILE A 445 33.54 -12.16 24.35
N GLU A 446 34.74 -11.62 24.23
CA GLU A 446 35.23 -11.03 22.97
C GLU A 446 35.49 -12.10 21.90
N GLU A 447 36.02 -13.27 22.28
CA GLU A 447 36.17 -14.44 21.39
C GLU A 447 34.81 -14.97 20.91
N ASP A 448 33.83 -15.06 21.81
CA ASP A 448 32.46 -15.44 21.48
C ASP A 448 31.80 -14.45 20.52
N PHE A 449 31.98 -13.14 20.75
CA PHE A 449 31.47 -12.12 19.84
C PHE A 449 32.13 -12.19 18.46
N LYS A 450 33.44 -12.46 18.41
CA LYS A 450 34.13 -12.69 17.14
C LYS A 450 33.55 -13.89 16.39
N SER A 451 33.29 -14.99 17.10
CA SER A 451 32.66 -16.19 16.51
C SER A 451 31.28 -15.87 15.93
N LEU A 452 30.49 -15.04 16.63
CA LEU A 452 29.20 -14.54 16.14
C LEU A 452 29.36 -13.70 14.86
N THR A 453 30.34 -12.78 14.80
CA THR A 453 30.58 -11.98 13.59
C THR A 453 31.10 -12.81 12.42
N ASP A 454 31.97 -13.78 12.68
CA ASP A 454 32.58 -14.63 11.67
C ASP A 454 31.52 -15.51 10.97
N MET A 455 30.49 -15.95 11.70
CA MET A 455 29.35 -16.68 11.14
C MET A 455 28.58 -15.86 10.09
N PHE A 456 28.37 -14.56 10.32
CA PHE A 456 27.69 -13.69 9.33
C PHE A 456 28.61 -13.29 8.18
N TRP A 457 29.92 -13.26 8.39
CA TRP A 457 30.91 -13.03 7.33
C TRP A 457 31.05 -14.26 6.42
N SER A 458 30.96 -15.47 6.97
CA SER A 458 30.97 -16.76 6.27
C SER A 458 32.14 -16.89 5.27
N ASN A 459 33.37 -16.59 5.70
CA ASN A 459 34.58 -16.63 4.87
C ASN A 459 34.54 -15.79 3.58
N GLY A 460 33.69 -14.76 3.54
CA GLY A 460 33.49 -13.88 2.40
C GLY A 460 32.26 -14.20 1.54
N ASP A 461 31.58 -15.30 1.80
CA ASP A 461 30.34 -15.68 1.10
C ASP A 461 29.08 -15.09 1.75
N GLY A 462 29.22 -14.45 2.91
CA GLY A 462 28.13 -13.87 3.70
C GLY A 462 27.93 -12.36 3.52
N LEU A 463 27.77 -11.64 4.63
CA LEU A 463 27.59 -10.19 4.64
C LEU A 463 28.93 -9.43 4.45
N PRO A 464 28.92 -8.23 3.84
CA PRO A 464 30.10 -7.39 3.71
C PRO A 464 30.70 -6.98 5.06
N THR A 465 32.03 -7.03 5.20
CA THR A 465 32.73 -6.74 6.46
C THR A 465 32.46 -5.31 6.97
N ASP A 466 32.36 -4.33 6.08
CA ASP A 466 32.04 -2.94 6.39
C ASP A 466 30.64 -2.78 7.01
N LEU A 467 29.68 -3.58 6.56
CA LEU A 467 28.33 -3.63 7.14
C LEU A 467 28.35 -4.25 8.54
N ILE A 468 29.08 -5.35 8.72
CA ILE A 468 29.24 -6.03 10.02
C ILE A 468 29.91 -5.09 11.02
N ASP A 469 31.02 -4.44 10.62
CA ASP A 469 31.77 -3.52 11.47
C ASP A 469 30.90 -2.34 11.93
N LYS A 470 30.14 -1.75 11.00
CA LYS A 470 29.19 -0.68 11.32
C LYS A 470 28.12 -1.11 12.32
N CYS A 471 27.57 -2.31 12.19
CA CYS A 471 26.54 -2.80 13.12
C CYS A 471 27.12 -3.26 14.47
N SER A 472 28.39 -3.68 14.49
CA SER A 472 29.07 -4.19 15.69
C SER A 472 29.57 -3.10 16.65
N THR A 473 29.54 -1.82 16.24
CA THR A 473 30.19 -0.72 16.97
C THR A 473 29.72 -0.64 18.42
N THR A 474 28.41 -0.68 18.66
CA THR A 474 27.85 -0.65 20.02
C THR A 474 28.30 -1.84 20.87
N VAL A 475 28.43 -3.04 20.28
CA VAL A 475 28.90 -4.22 21.02
C VAL A 475 30.37 -4.05 21.38
N LYS A 476 31.23 -3.67 20.44
CA LYS A 476 32.66 -3.40 20.67
C LYS A 476 32.88 -2.36 21.76
N ASP A 477 32.06 -1.32 21.76
CA ASP A 477 32.02 -0.29 22.81
C ASP A 477 31.71 -0.86 24.20
N VAL A 478 30.71 -1.74 24.31
CA VAL A 478 30.36 -2.39 25.59
C VAL A 478 31.42 -3.41 26.02
N LEU A 479 32.02 -4.15 25.08
CA LEU A 479 33.15 -5.04 25.35
C LEU A 479 34.34 -4.27 25.94
N SER A 480 34.62 -3.06 25.45
CA SER A 480 35.67 -2.20 26.02
C SER A 480 35.40 -1.83 27.49
N LEU A 481 34.12 -1.65 27.88
CA LEU A 481 33.75 -1.44 29.27
C LEU A 481 33.91 -2.71 30.12
N LEU A 482 33.69 -3.89 29.53
CA LEU A 482 33.87 -5.16 30.22
C LEU A 482 35.34 -5.42 30.60
N HIS A 483 36.29 -4.93 29.80
CA HIS A 483 37.74 -4.99 30.07
C HIS A 483 38.22 -4.07 31.21
N LEU A 484 37.50 -2.98 31.49
CA LEU A 484 37.91 -2.04 32.54
C LEU A 484 37.78 -2.67 33.93
N ASP A 485 38.74 -2.34 34.80
CA ASP A 485 38.64 -2.68 36.22
C ASP A 485 37.53 -1.89 36.91
N SER A 486 37.06 -2.40 38.05
CA SER A 486 35.93 -1.79 38.77
C SER A 486 36.19 -0.39 39.31
N VAL A 487 37.45 -0.02 39.59
CA VAL A 487 37.77 1.34 40.05
C VAL A 487 37.58 2.29 38.87
N SER A 488 38.18 1.97 37.73
CA SER A 488 38.05 2.74 36.49
C SER A 488 36.59 2.85 36.02
N LEU A 489 35.79 1.77 36.12
CA LEU A 489 34.35 1.81 35.78
C LEU A 489 33.54 2.73 36.70
N VAL A 490 33.82 2.70 38.00
CA VAL A 490 33.15 3.58 38.97
C VAL A 490 33.53 5.04 38.72
N GLU A 491 34.78 5.34 38.40
CA GLU A 491 35.22 6.69 38.04
C GLU A 491 34.55 7.18 36.76
N ARG A 492 34.57 6.37 35.70
CA ARG A 492 33.89 6.67 34.44
C ARG A 492 32.40 6.92 34.64
N PHE A 493 31.72 6.08 35.41
CA PHE A 493 30.31 6.26 35.74
C PHE A 493 30.03 7.59 36.45
N LYS A 494 30.87 7.97 37.42
CA LYS A 494 30.73 9.26 38.12
C LYS A 494 30.95 10.44 37.19
N SER A 495 31.97 10.39 36.33
CA SER A 495 32.25 11.45 35.35
C SER A 495 31.07 11.66 34.41
N LEU A 496 30.50 10.59 33.86
CA LEU A 496 29.35 10.66 32.97
C LEU A 496 28.10 11.25 33.67
N LEU A 497 27.86 10.91 34.95
CA LEU A 497 26.77 11.51 35.72
C LEU A 497 26.98 12.99 36.05
N LEU A 498 28.23 13.41 36.26
CA LEU A 498 28.59 14.82 36.47
C LEU A 498 28.37 15.64 35.21
N GLU A 499 28.72 15.09 34.05
CA GLU A 499 28.48 15.69 32.74
C GLU A 499 26.99 15.81 32.41
N SER A 500 26.17 14.79 32.78
CA SER A 500 24.74 14.77 32.45
C SER A 500 23.84 15.56 33.42
N HIS A 501 24.24 15.73 34.69
CA HIS A 501 23.41 16.38 35.72
C HIS A 501 24.03 17.63 36.37
N GLY A 502 25.25 18.02 35.97
CA GLY A 502 25.96 19.17 36.52
C GLY A 502 26.38 19.01 37.98
N THR A 503 27.02 20.04 38.53
CA THR A 503 27.73 20.05 39.82
C THR A 503 26.85 19.84 41.08
N SER A 504 25.53 19.70 40.92
CA SER A 504 24.54 19.60 41.99
C SER A 504 24.47 18.21 42.66
N ALA A 505 25.00 17.16 42.01
CA ALA A 505 24.87 15.75 42.44
C ALA A 505 25.93 15.28 43.47
N LYS A 506 26.42 16.14 44.36
CA LYS A 506 27.56 15.80 45.26
C LYS A 506 27.21 14.89 46.45
N SER A 507 25.95 14.67 46.80
CA SER A 507 25.55 13.88 47.98
C SER A 507 24.85 12.55 47.67
N ARG A 508 24.11 12.45 46.55
CA ARG A 508 23.50 11.21 46.02
C ARG A 508 23.49 11.24 44.50
N PHE A 509 24.06 10.20 43.89
CA PHE A 509 24.00 9.99 42.44
C PHE A 509 22.55 9.65 42.04
N PRO A 510 21.91 10.39 41.12
CA PRO A 510 20.58 10.05 40.64
C PRO A 510 20.61 8.73 39.85
N MET A 511 19.54 7.94 39.95
CA MET A 511 19.41 6.72 39.14
C MET A 511 19.25 7.13 37.67
N PRO A 512 20.12 6.67 36.75
CA PRO A 512 19.99 7.00 35.35
C PRO A 512 18.75 6.32 34.75
N PRO A 513 17.99 6.99 33.85
CA PRO A 513 16.84 6.40 33.20
C PRO A 513 17.24 5.18 32.37
N THR A 514 16.39 4.16 32.31
CA THR A 514 16.60 3.01 31.43
C THR A 514 16.00 3.35 30.07
N THR A 515 16.85 3.75 29.12
CA THR A 515 16.43 4.15 27.76
C THR A 515 16.21 2.95 26.84
N GLY A 516 16.77 1.79 27.17
CA GLY A 516 16.80 0.60 26.31
C GLY A 516 17.74 0.73 25.12
N GLN A 517 18.52 1.81 25.02
CA GLN A 517 19.54 2.01 24.00
C GLN A 517 20.92 1.93 24.63
N TRP A 518 21.72 0.96 24.19
CA TRP A 518 23.05 0.74 24.75
C TRP A 518 24.09 1.65 24.09
N ASN A 519 24.92 2.33 24.88
CA ASN A 519 26.11 3.03 24.39
C ASN A 519 27.15 3.25 25.50
N SER A 520 28.43 3.32 25.14
CA SER A 520 29.54 3.42 26.10
C SER A 520 29.62 4.76 26.86
N THR A 521 28.88 5.76 26.39
CA THR A 521 28.79 7.11 26.96
C THR A 521 27.55 7.31 27.84
N GLU A 522 26.66 6.32 27.92
CA GLU A 522 25.42 6.43 28.67
C GLU A 522 25.63 5.90 30.09
N PRO A 523 25.26 6.68 31.13
CA PRO A 523 25.38 6.23 32.50
C PRO A 523 24.63 4.91 32.80
N ASN A 524 23.47 4.65 32.17
CA ASN A 524 22.70 3.43 32.43
C ASN A 524 23.44 2.17 31.94
N THR A 525 24.06 2.23 30.76
CA THR A 525 24.91 1.14 30.23
C THR A 525 26.07 0.82 31.18
N VAL A 526 26.84 1.84 31.62
CA VAL A 526 27.95 1.63 32.57
C VAL A 526 27.46 1.11 33.93
N LEU A 527 26.32 1.61 34.42
CA LEU A 527 25.70 1.12 35.64
C LEU A 527 25.33 -0.37 35.54
N ARG A 528 24.81 -0.81 34.39
CA ARG A 528 24.50 -2.22 34.14
C ARG A 528 25.75 -3.08 34.14
N VAL A 529 26.83 -2.66 33.47
CA VAL A 529 28.13 -3.36 33.55
C VAL A 529 28.59 -3.53 35.00
N LEU A 530 28.46 -2.49 35.84
CA LEU A 530 28.75 -2.58 37.28
C LEU A 530 27.83 -3.56 38.01
N CYS A 531 26.54 -3.64 37.65
CA CYS A 531 25.56 -4.53 38.27
C CYS A 531 25.91 -6.02 38.10
N TYR A 532 26.43 -6.38 36.91
CA TYR A 532 26.86 -7.75 36.61
C TYR A 532 28.33 -8.03 36.98
N ARG A 533 29.06 -7.04 37.50
CA ARG A 533 30.46 -7.22 37.87
C ARG A 533 30.60 -8.00 39.18
N SER A 534 31.27 -9.15 39.10
CA SER A 534 31.46 -10.08 40.23
C SER A 534 32.68 -9.74 41.10
N ASP A 535 32.73 -8.52 41.65
CA ASP A 535 33.77 -8.15 42.60
C ASP A 535 33.26 -7.29 43.78
N GLU A 536 34.10 -7.16 44.81
CA GLU A 536 33.77 -6.41 46.02
C GLU A 536 33.60 -4.91 45.77
N THR A 537 34.38 -4.33 44.85
CA THR A 537 34.42 -2.89 44.60
C THR A 537 33.10 -2.43 44.01
N ALA A 538 32.63 -3.09 42.95
CA ALA A 538 31.34 -2.82 42.32
C ALA A 538 30.19 -3.08 43.30
N ALA A 539 30.21 -4.21 44.01
CA ALA A 539 29.15 -4.56 44.96
C ALA A 539 29.04 -3.57 46.14
N LYS A 540 30.16 -3.07 46.66
CA LYS A 540 30.20 -2.05 47.73
C LYS A 540 29.70 -0.70 47.19
N PHE A 541 30.11 -0.30 45.99
CA PHE A 541 29.66 0.93 45.35
C PHE A 541 28.14 0.94 45.13
N LEU A 542 27.58 -0.09 44.50
CA LEU A 542 26.15 -0.18 44.21
C LEU A 542 25.28 -0.22 45.47
N LYS A 543 25.76 -0.88 46.53
CA LYS A 543 25.09 -0.88 47.84
C LYS A 543 25.06 0.53 48.43
N LYS A 544 26.18 1.26 48.38
CA LYS A 544 26.30 2.61 48.96
C LYS A 544 25.54 3.68 48.17
N ALA A 545 25.60 3.62 46.83
CA ALA A 545 25.02 4.63 45.96
C ALA A 545 23.50 4.47 45.81
N TYR A 546 23.02 3.23 45.66
CA TYR A 546 21.63 2.95 45.24
C TYR A 546 20.89 1.94 46.11
N ASN A 547 21.55 1.34 47.11
CA ASN A 547 20.99 0.28 47.96
C ASN A 547 20.41 -0.92 47.17
N LEU A 548 21.05 -1.28 46.05
CA LEU A 548 20.58 -2.39 45.20
C LEU A 548 20.62 -3.74 45.95
N PRO A 549 19.60 -4.59 45.79
CA PRO A 549 19.56 -5.91 46.42
C PRO A 549 20.48 -6.91 45.71
N LYS A 550 20.85 -7.98 46.43
CA LYS A 550 21.67 -9.10 45.90
C LYS A 550 20.85 -10.16 45.17
N LYS A 551 19.54 -10.16 45.36
CA LYS A 551 18.56 -11.06 44.77
C LYS A 551 17.32 -10.24 44.45
N LEU A 552 16.59 -10.63 43.40
CA LEU A 552 15.26 -10.12 43.12
C LEU A 552 14.26 -10.66 44.15
#